data_AF-A0A953SY20-F1
#
_entry.id   AF-A0A953SY20-F1
#
_cell.length_a   1.000
_cell.length_b   1.000
_cell.length_c   1.000
_cell.angle_alpha   90.00
_cell.angle_beta   90.00
_cell.angle_gamma   90.00
#
_symmetry.space_group_name_H-M   'P 1'
#
loop_
_entity.id
_entity.type
_entity.pdbx_description
1 polymer ?
#
loop_
_entity_poly.entity_id
_entity_poly.type
_entity_poly.pdbx_seq_one_letter_code
_entity_poly.pdbx_strand_id
1 'polypeptide(L)'
;MGEAGPVRPDGSLSEAAIVLLHAVSGVDVALLSTARIRPARANWLHAPWYGFHRGGAIAVGRTIWFTRIWFDPRNHGDGSLPSCRKWLVHLAHEVGHLPQAERYGMSFLGKARYIAAFAWQYGTRAMLMRKDIHDGSPLEREADRGRAVLLQLLGDEAEQPAIVAAVQRGDEATVRAWCAERNEQIAMLWAGYVKENLA
;
A
#
# COMPACT_ATOMS: atom_id res chain seq x y z
N MET A 1 13.96 3.65 21.43
CA MET A 1 12.88 4.22 20.60
C MET A 1 11.97 3.05 20.26
N GLY A 2 10.70 3.12 20.63
CA GLY A 2 9.80 1.96 20.65
C GLY A 2 9.62 1.30 19.29
N GLU A 3 9.74 -0.02 19.25
CA GLU A 3 9.59 -0.88 18.07
C GLU A 3 8.13 -1.03 17.62
N ALA A 4 7.41 0.05 17.34
CA ALA A 4 6.09 -0.09 16.75
C ALA A 4 5.72 1.03 15.78
N GLY A 5 5.06 0.60 14.71
CA GLY A 5 4.80 1.29 13.46
C GLY A 5 4.32 0.23 12.45
N PRO A 6 3.86 0.64 11.26
CA PRO A 6 3.32 -0.31 10.29
C PRO A 6 4.39 -1.21 9.65
N VAL A 7 5.65 -0.76 9.67
CA VAL A 7 6.81 -1.47 9.11
C VAL A 7 7.86 -1.68 10.22
N ARG A 8 8.29 -2.92 10.41
CA ARG A 8 9.33 -3.32 11.37
C ARG A 8 10.73 -3.01 10.82
N PRO A 9 11.78 -2.93 11.68
CA PRO A 9 13.15 -2.64 11.24
C PRO A 9 13.73 -3.61 10.19
N ASP A 10 13.26 -4.87 10.18
CA ASP A 10 13.66 -5.89 9.21
C ASP A 10 12.96 -5.76 7.84
N GLY A 11 12.03 -4.80 7.72
CA GLY A 11 11.21 -4.55 6.55
C GLY A 11 9.95 -5.41 6.47
N SER A 12 9.65 -6.26 7.46
CA SER A 12 8.35 -6.92 7.52
C SER A 12 7.25 -5.95 7.97
N LEU A 13 5.99 -6.28 7.66
CA LEU A 13 4.84 -5.56 8.24
C LEU A 13 4.65 -5.99 9.69
N SER A 14 4.17 -5.09 10.55
CA SER A 14 3.73 -5.46 11.90
C SER A 14 2.41 -6.24 11.85
N GLU A 15 2.13 -7.09 12.85
CA GLU A 15 0.86 -7.85 12.88
C GLU A 15 -0.36 -6.92 12.85
N ALA A 16 -0.29 -5.82 13.60
CA ALA A 16 -1.32 -4.78 13.60
C ALA A 16 -1.54 -4.19 12.18
N ALA A 17 -0.48 -3.92 11.43
CA ALA A 17 -0.60 -3.48 10.04
C ALA A 17 -1.16 -4.57 9.13
N ILE A 18 -0.73 -5.83 9.29
CA ILE A 18 -1.24 -6.96 8.50
C ILE A 18 -2.75 -7.10 8.70
N VAL A 19 -3.25 -7.06 9.93
CA VAL A 19 -4.69 -7.14 10.22
C VAL A 19 -5.46 -6.01 9.56
N LEU A 20 -5.00 -4.76 9.73
CA LEU A 20 -5.68 -3.61 9.15
C LEU A 20 -5.66 -3.65 7.62
N LEU A 21 -4.49 -3.90 7.03
CA LEU A 21 -4.31 -3.94 5.58
C LEU A 21 -5.10 -5.09 4.97
N HIS A 22 -5.13 -6.27 5.61
CA HIS A 22 -6.00 -7.37 5.21
C HIS A 22 -7.47 -6.93 5.20
N ALA A 23 -7.96 -6.32 6.28
CA ALA A 23 -9.35 -5.91 6.37
C ALA A 23 -9.73 -4.91 5.26
N VAL A 24 -8.89 -3.91 4.98
CA VAL A 24 -9.24 -2.85 4.00
C VAL A 24 -8.92 -3.20 2.55
N SER A 25 -7.89 -4.02 2.28
CA SER A 25 -7.45 -4.36 0.91
C SER A 25 -7.85 -5.77 0.47
N GLY A 26 -8.21 -6.64 1.45
CA GLY A 26 -8.59 -8.04 1.30
C GLY A 26 -7.52 -8.89 0.62
N VAL A 27 -6.29 -8.39 0.64
CA VAL A 27 -5.09 -9.16 0.34
C VAL A 27 -4.92 -10.20 1.44
N ASP A 28 -4.63 -11.43 1.05
CA ASP A 28 -4.49 -12.56 1.98
C ASP A 28 -3.40 -12.31 3.04
N VAL A 29 -3.66 -12.77 4.28
CA VAL A 29 -2.76 -12.59 5.42
C VAL A 29 -1.41 -13.26 5.20
N ALA A 30 -1.36 -14.43 4.57
CA ALA A 30 -0.11 -15.12 4.27
C ALA A 30 0.71 -14.38 3.21
N LEU A 31 0.05 -13.71 2.26
CA LEU A 31 0.75 -12.85 1.29
C LEU A 31 1.33 -11.61 1.98
N LEU A 32 0.57 -10.96 2.86
CA LEU A 32 1.03 -9.80 3.62
C LEU A 32 2.19 -10.15 4.58
N SER A 33 2.13 -11.29 5.27
CA SER A 33 3.19 -11.69 6.22
C SER A 33 4.52 -12.02 5.56
N THR A 34 4.48 -12.43 4.29
CA THR A 34 5.68 -12.70 3.47
C THR A 34 6.16 -11.47 2.69
N ALA A 35 5.41 -10.37 2.69
CA ALA A 35 5.80 -9.13 2.04
C ALA A 35 7.00 -8.47 2.75
N ARG A 36 7.82 -7.76 1.99
CA ARG A 36 8.97 -7.00 2.50
C ARG A 36 8.98 -5.58 1.96
N ILE A 37 9.09 -4.63 2.85
CA ILE A 37 9.24 -3.20 2.57
C ILE A 37 10.73 -2.89 2.54
N ARG A 38 11.21 -2.31 1.43
CA ARG A 38 12.63 -2.01 1.25
C ARG A 38 12.82 -0.62 0.63
N PRO A 39 13.92 0.07 0.94
CA PRO A 39 14.28 1.28 0.22
C PRO A 39 14.55 0.99 -1.26
N ALA A 40 14.02 1.81 -2.17
CA ALA A 40 14.19 1.67 -3.61
C ALA A 40 15.66 1.71 -4.07
N ARG A 41 16.57 2.31 -3.28
CA ARG A 41 18.02 2.25 -3.54
C ARG A 41 18.61 0.82 -3.48
N ALA A 42 17.91 -0.11 -2.83
CA ALA A 42 18.28 -1.51 -2.81
C ALA A 42 17.60 -2.31 -3.94
N ASN A 43 16.75 -1.65 -4.75
CA ASN A 43 16.21 -2.23 -5.97
C ASN A 43 17.21 -2.00 -7.11
N TRP A 44 17.73 -3.09 -7.67
CA TRP A 44 18.63 -3.08 -8.82
C TRP A 44 17.97 -2.55 -10.10
N LEU A 45 16.64 -2.49 -10.16
CA LEU A 45 15.91 -2.06 -11.36
C LEU A 45 16.12 -0.58 -11.72
N HIS A 46 16.69 0.25 -10.83
CA HIS A 46 17.05 1.67 -11.09
C HIS A 46 16.07 2.42 -12.02
N ALA A 47 14.77 2.15 -11.89
CA ALA A 47 13.80 2.49 -12.92
C ALA A 47 13.80 4.01 -13.12
N PRO A 48 14.30 4.53 -14.27
CA PRO A 48 14.58 5.96 -14.45
C PRO A 48 13.32 6.81 -14.52
N TRP A 49 12.13 6.19 -14.57
CA TRP A 49 10.83 6.84 -14.61
C TRP A 49 10.20 7.10 -13.23
N TYR A 50 10.83 6.67 -12.13
CA TYR A 50 10.34 7.03 -10.79
C TYR A 50 10.77 8.46 -10.45
N GLY A 51 9.82 9.39 -10.45
CA GLY A 51 10.02 10.72 -9.87
C GLY A 51 10.29 10.60 -8.37
N PHE A 52 11.57 10.53 -7.98
CA PHE A 52 12.02 10.28 -6.59
C PHE A 52 11.53 11.32 -5.56
N HIS A 53 10.97 12.45 -6.01
CA HIS A 53 10.56 13.57 -5.15
C HIS A 53 9.15 13.43 -4.54
N ARG A 54 8.26 12.59 -5.11
CA ARG A 54 6.84 12.55 -4.70
C ARG A 54 6.47 11.44 -3.71
N GLY A 55 7.41 10.59 -3.31
CA GLY A 55 7.09 9.52 -2.35
C GLY A 55 6.38 8.32 -2.98
N GLY A 56 6.83 7.84 -4.13
CA GLY A 56 6.26 6.61 -4.71
C GLY A 56 6.80 5.31 -4.08
N ALA A 57 6.14 4.21 -4.42
CA ALA A 57 6.60 2.85 -4.19
C ALA A 57 6.23 1.94 -5.37
N ILE A 58 6.90 0.78 -5.50
CA ILE A 58 6.59 -0.25 -6.50
C ILE A 58 6.66 -1.65 -5.88
N ALA A 59 5.61 -2.46 -6.05
CA ALA A 59 5.65 -3.87 -5.72
C ALA A 59 6.30 -4.71 -6.83
N VAL A 60 7.25 -5.57 -6.50
CA VAL A 60 7.83 -6.57 -7.42
C VAL A 60 7.96 -7.90 -6.68
N GLY A 61 7.14 -8.88 -7.08
CA GLY A 61 7.01 -10.13 -6.33
C GLY A 61 6.49 -9.86 -4.91
N ARG A 62 7.24 -10.29 -3.88
CA ARG A 62 6.87 -10.06 -2.46
C ARG A 62 7.54 -8.83 -1.87
N THR A 63 8.20 -7.99 -2.66
CA THR A 63 8.92 -6.83 -2.14
C THR A 63 8.31 -5.55 -2.66
N ILE A 64 7.98 -4.64 -1.75
CA ILE A 64 7.51 -3.30 -2.07
C ILE A 64 8.67 -2.33 -1.82
N TRP A 65 9.06 -1.62 -2.87
CA TRP A 65 10.21 -0.75 -2.88
C TRP A 65 9.77 0.71 -2.76
N PHE A 66 10.01 1.32 -1.61
CA PHE A 66 9.62 2.70 -1.32
C PHE A 66 10.76 3.68 -1.58
N THR A 67 10.46 4.86 -2.11
CA THR A 67 11.47 5.92 -2.28
C THR A 67 12.05 6.41 -0.94
N ARG A 68 13.21 7.09 -0.97
CA ARG A 68 13.98 7.48 0.23
C ARG A 68 13.17 8.28 1.26
N ILE A 69 12.23 9.11 0.83
CA ILE A 69 11.49 10.02 1.74
C ILE A 69 10.69 9.28 2.81
N TRP A 70 10.29 8.04 2.50
CA TRP A 70 9.56 7.16 3.41
C TRP A 70 10.38 6.75 4.63
N PHE A 71 11.70 6.69 4.46
CA PHE A 71 12.65 6.31 5.49
C PHE A 71 13.44 7.50 6.07
N ASP A 72 13.22 8.73 5.58
CA ASP A 72 13.91 9.92 6.08
C ASP A 72 13.17 10.46 7.32
N PRO A 73 13.82 10.55 8.51
CA PRO A 73 13.21 11.08 9.73
C PRO A 73 12.78 12.55 9.65
N ARG A 74 13.17 13.28 8.59
CA ARG A 74 12.69 14.65 8.34
C ARG A 74 11.43 14.69 7.47
N ASN A 75 10.95 13.54 7.01
CA ASN A 75 9.78 13.39 6.13
C ASN A 75 8.79 12.38 6.72
N HIS A 76 8.72 11.16 6.18
CA HIS A 76 7.76 10.15 6.64
C HIS A 76 8.41 9.06 7.50
N GLY A 77 9.72 9.15 7.78
CA GLY A 77 10.44 8.20 8.62
C GLY A 77 10.58 8.62 10.09
N ASP A 78 9.83 9.63 10.54
CA ASP A 78 9.97 10.22 11.88
C ASP A 78 9.30 9.41 13.00
N GLY A 79 8.50 8.39 12.63
CA GLY A 79 7.77 7.54 13.55
C GLY A 79 6.59 8.23 14.23
N SER A 80 6.22 9.44 13.82
CA SER A 80 5.08 10.19 14.37
C SER A 80 3.74 9.55 13.95
N LEU A 81 2.67 9.90 14.67
CA LEU A 81 1.31 9.47 14.32
C LEU A 81 0.89 9.92 12.90
N PRO A 82 1.16 11.18 12.49
CA PRO A 82 0.95 11.61 11.10
C PRO A 82 1.76 10.79 10.07
N SER A 83 3.01 10.46 10.37
CA SER A 83 3.81 9.56 9.51
C SER A 83 3.20 8.17 9.43
N CYS A 84 2.77 7.59 10.57
CA CYS A 84 2.11 6.29 10.61
C CYS A 84 0.85 6.28 9.73
N ARG A 85 0.01 7.33 9.79
CA ARG A 85 -1.15 7.49 8.91
C ARG A 85 -0.75 7.50 7.43
N LYS A 86 0.26 8.30 7.06
CA LYS A 86 0.76 8.36 5.66
C LYS A 86 1.25 7.00 5.18
N TRP A 87 2.02 6.30 6.01
CA TRP A 87 2.47 4.94 5.73
C TRP A 87 1.30 3.97 5.51
N LEU A 88 0.31 3.98 6.40
CA LEU A 88 -0.86 3.11 6.30
C LEU A 88 -1.67 3.35 5.03
N VAL A 89 -1.95 4.62 4.71
CA VAL A 89 -2.69 5.00 3.49
C VAL A 89 -1.94 4.57 2.23
N HIS A 90 -0.63 4.75 2.18
CA HIS A 90 0.16 4.36 1.02
C HIS A 90 0.31 2.84 0.93
N LEU A 91 0.60 2.16 2.05
CA LEU A 91 0.66 0.70 2.09
C LEU A 91 -0.67 0.06 1.69
N ALA A 92 -1.82 0.63 2.07
CA ALA A 92 -3.14 0.11 1.69
C ALA A 92 -3.36 0.08 0.17
N HIS A 93 -2.65 0.93 -0.58
CA HIS A 93 -2.58 0.85 -2.03
C HIS A 93 -1.51 -0.15 -2.49
N GLU A 94 -0.28 0.00 -2.00
CA GLU A 94 0.86 -0.80 -2.49
C GLU A 94 0.68 -2.31 -2.27
N VAL A 95 0.06 -2.73 -1.17
CA VAL A 95 -0.22 -4.15 -0.94
C VAL A 95 -1.25 -4.71 -1.93
N GLY A 96 -2.11 -3.86 -2.49
CA GLY A 96 -3.05 -4.22 -3.55
C GLY A 96 -2.36 -4.70 -4.84
N HIS A 97 -1.08 -4.34 -5.04
CA HIS A 97 -0.27 -4.88 -6.13
C HIS A 97 0.28 -6.29 -5.86
N LEU A 98 0.32 -6.76 -4.61
CA LEU A 98 0.91 -8.08 -4.29
C LEU A 98 0.15 -9.24 -4.96
N PRO A 99 -1.20 -9.32 -4.91
CA PRO A 99 -1.93 -10.35 -5.64
C PRO A 99 -1.71 -10.26 -7.15
N GLN A 100 -1.56 -9.04 -7.68
CA GLN A 100 -1.27 -8.84 -9.10
C GLN A 100 0.08 -9.47 -9.44
N ALA A 101 1.13 -9.17 -8.68
CA ALA A 101 2.45 -9.78 -8.87
C ALA A 101 2.41 -11.32 -8.79
N GLU A 102 1.62 -11.90 -7.87
CA GLU A 102 1.43 -13.35 -7.81
C GLU A 102 0.71 -13.92 -9.04
N ARG A 103 -0.31 -13.24 -9.59
CA ARG A 103 -1.01 -13.68 -10.82
C ARG A 103 -0.11 -13.73 -12.04
N TYR A 104 0.89 -12.85 -12.14
CA TYR A 104 1.88 -12.89 -13.21
C TYR A 104 2.99 -13.94 -12.97
N GLY A 105 3.15 -14.39 -11.73
CA GLY A 105 4.08 -15.45 -11.32
C GLY A 105 5.35 -14.92 -10.64
N MET A 106 5.89 -15.75 -9.74
CA MET A 106 7.02 -15.40 -8.87
C MET A 106 8.41 -15.64 -9.48
N SER A 107 8.45 -16.28 -10.66
CA SER A 107 9.68 -16.50 -11.42
C SER A 107 10.23 -15.18 -11.98
N PHE A 108 11.48 -15.19 -12.45
CA PHE A 108 12.06 -14.04 -13.14
C PHE A 108 11.19 -13.57 -14.32
N LEU A 109 10.71 -14.52 -15.14
CA LEU A 109 9.84 -14.21 -16.27
C LEU A 109 8.48 -13.64 -15.84
N GLY A 110 7.89 -14.16 -14.76
CA GLY A 110 6.63 -13.63 -14.23
C GLY A 110 6.77 -12.18 -13.75
N LYS A 111 7.83 -11.89 -13.00
CA LYS A 111 8.18 -10.52 -12.58
C LYS A 111 8.41 -9.58 -13.77
N ALA A 112 9.12 -10.04 -14.80
CA ALA A 112 9.35 -9.26 -16.01
C ALA A 112 8.04 -8.95 -16.75
N ARG A 113 7.12 -9.92 -16.87
CA ARG A 113 5.79 -9.72 -17.46
C ARG A 113 4.95 -8.74 -16.66
N TYR A 114 4.98 -8.82 -15.33
CA TYR A 114 4.29 -7.87 -14.47
C TYR A 114 4.80 -6.43 -14.69
N ILE A 115 6.12 -6.23 -14.66
CA ILE A 115 6.74 -4.92 -14.88
C ILE A 115 6.43 -4.40 -16.29
N ALA A 116 6.47 -5.26 -17.31
CA ALA A 116 6.13 -4.88 -18.68
C ALA A 116 4.66 -4.46 -18.81
N ALA A 117 3.73 -5.17 -18.17
CA ALA A 117 2.31 -4.82 -18.17
C ALA A 117 2.08 -3.46 -17.50
N PHE A 118 2.74 -3.21 -16.37
CA PHE A 118 2.72 -1.92 -15.68
C PHE A 118 3.26 -0.82 -16.61
N ALA A 119 4.49 -0.96 -17.11
CA ALA A 119 5.11 0.01 -18.00
C ALA A 119 4.28 0.30 -19.26
N TRP A 120 3.66 -0.72 -19.84
CA TRP A 120 2.76 -0.59 -20.99
C TRP A 120 1.52 0.25 -20.66
N GLN A 121 0.83 -0.05 -19.55
CA GLN A 121 -0.36 0.70 -19.14
C GLN A 121 -0.05 2.17 -18.87
N TYR A 122 1.08 2.44 -18.22
CA TYR A 122 1.56 3.79 -17.96
C TYR A 122 1.97 4.53 -19.24
N GLY A 123 2.78 3.90 -20.08
CA GLY A 123 3.24 4.49 -21.35
C GLY A 123 2.08 4.83 -22.28
N THR A 124 1.09 3.96 -22.38
CA THR A 124 -0.12 4.19 -23.18
C THR A 124 -0.90 5.41 -22.67
N ARG A 125 -1.07 5.55 -21.35
CA ARG A 125 -1.77 6.72 -20.77
C ARG A 125 -0.99 8.01 -20.93
N ALA A 126 0.34 7.96 -20.83
CA ALA A 126 1.22 9.09 -21.06
C ALA A 126 1.13 9.59 -22.51
N MET A 127 1.15 8.67 -23.49
CA MET A 127 0.98 9.00 -24.92
C MET A 127 -0.39 9.61 -25.21
N LEU A 128 -1.44 9.18 -24.52
CA LEU A 128 -2.80 9.71 -24.67
C LEU A 128 -3.03 11.05 -23.93
N MET A 129 -1.98 11.70 -23.41
CA MET A 129 -2.03 12.98 -22.67
C MET A 129 -3.10 13.04 -21.59
N ARG A 130 -3.42 11.92 -20.96
CA ARG A 130 -4.40 11.90 -19.87
C ARG A 130 -3.80 12.66 -18.69
N LYS A 131 -4.56 13.61 -18.15
CA LYS A 131 -4.16 14.49 -17.03
C LYS A 131 -3.72 13.71 -15.78
N ASP A 132 -4.15 12.45 -15.69
CA ASP A 132 -3.70 11.47 -14.70
C ASP A 132 -3.08 10.23 -15.36
N ILE A 133 -1.77 10.27 -15.57
CA ILE A 133 -1.04 9.17 -16.20
C ILE A 133 -1.01 7.95 -15.27
N HIS A 134 -0.98 8.19 -13.95
CA HIS A 134 -0.85 7.17 -12.91
C HIS A 134 -2.23 6.64 -12.48
N ASP A 135 -3.18 7.50 -12.12
CA ASP A 135 -4.32 7.11 -11.28
C ASP A 135 -5.52 6.48 -12.02
N GLY A 136 -5.31 5.89 -13.20
CA GLY A 136 -6.43 5.32 -13.95
C GLY A 136 -6.12 4.13 -14.81
N SER A 137 -4.95 3.50 -14.63
CA SER A 137 -4.73 2.18 -15.22
C SER A 137 -5.58 1.14 -14.49
N PRO A 138 -5.98 0.03 -15.13
CA PRO A 138 -6.73 -1.03 -14.46
C PRO A 138 -6.00 -1.60 -13.24
N LEU A 139 -4.67 -1.77 -13.30
CA LEU A 139 -3.89 -2.27 -12.17
C LEU A 139 -3.85 -1.28 -11.01
N GLU A 140 -3.76 0.01 -11.29
CA GLU A 140 -3.76 1.07 -10.28
C GLU A 140 -5.10 1.19 -9.58
N ARG A 141 -6.22 1.11 -10.33
CA ARG A 141 -7.57 1.11 -9.73
C ARG A 141 -7.81 -0.11 -8.86
N GLU A 142 -7.37 -1.28 -9.30
CA GLU A 142 -7.48 -2.49 -8.48
C GLU A 142 -6.67 -2.34 -7.17
N ALA A 143 -5.45 -1.80 -7.24
CA ALA A 143 -4.60 -1.61 -6.07
C ALA A 143 -5.12 -0.51 -5.13
N ASP A 144 -5.71 0.55 -5.67
CA ASP A 144 -6.23 1.70 -4.93
C ASP A 144 -7.46 1.39 -4.05
N ARG A 145 -8.16 0.28 -4.29
CA ARG A 145 -9.34 -0.12 -3.49
C ARG A 145 -9.08 -0.04 -1.98
N GLY A 146 -7.97 -0.60 -1.50
CA GLY A 146 -7.65 -0.63 -0.07
C GLY A 146 -7.41 0.76 0.51
N ARG A 147 -6.74 1.63 -0.26
CA ARG A 147 -6.49 3.02 0.11
C ARG A 147 -7.78 3.83 0.17
N ALA A 148 -8.66 3.69 -0.84
CA ALA A 148 -9.95 4.38 -0.87
C ALA A 148 -10.83 4.02 0.33
N VAL A 149 -10.92 2.73 0.67
CA VAL A 149 -11.68 2.24 1.83
C VAL A 149 -11.09 2.79 3.13
N LEU A 150 -9.76 2.70 3.30
CA LEU A 150 -9.10 3.18 4.50
C LEU A 150 -9.27 4.70 4.69
N LEU A 151 -9.16 5.50 3.62
CA LEU A 151 -9.37 6.95 3.68
C LEU A 151 -10.78 7.31 4.16
N GLN A 152 -11.81 6.62 3.67
CA GLN A 152 -13.18 6.85 4.13
C GLN A 152 -13.38 6.46 5.60
N LEU A 153 -12.73 5.39 6.07
CA LEU A 153 -12.82 4.97 7.48
C LEU A 153 -12.04 5.87 8.43
N LEU A 154 -10.95 6.49 7.96
CA LEU A 154 -10.10 7.37 8.76
C LEU A 154 -10.62 8.82 8.83
N GLY A 155 -11.57 9.20 7.99
CA GLY A 155 -12.13 10.56 7.96
C GLY A 155 -11.07 11.64 7.78
N ASP A 156 -11.32 12.81 8.37
CA ASP A 156 -10.42 13.97 8.31
C ASP A 156 -9.06 13.66 8.97
N GLU A 157 -7.98 14.25 8.43
CA GLU A 157 -6.64 14.15 9.01
C GLU A 157 -6.55 14.82 10.38
N ALA A 158 -7.39 15.83 10.66
CA ALA A 158 -7.38 16.57 11.92
C ALA A 158 -7.73 15.70 13.14
N GLU A 159 -8.51 14.64 12.95
CA GLU A 159 -9.06 13.84 14.06
C GLU A 159 -8.12 12.72 14.56
N GLN A 160 -6.97 12.50 13.91
CA GLN A 160 -5.98 11.44 14.22
C GLN A 160 -6.59 10.16 14.82
N PRO A 161 -7.22 9.30 13.99
CA PRO A 161 -8.03 8.19 14.47
C PRO A 161 -7.29 7.24 15.42
N ALA A 162 -7.97 6.80 16.47
CA ALA A 162 -7.43 5.87 17.47
C ALA A 162 -6.80 4.60 16.87
N ILE A 163 -7.31 4.15 15.71
CA ILE A 163 -6.79 3.00 14.98
C ILE A 163 -5.35 3.22 14.47
N VAL A 164 -4.99 4.43 14.05
CA VAL A 164 -3.61 4.75 13.62
C VAL A 164 -2.65 4.64 14.81
N ALA A 165 -3.09 5.12 15.97
CA ALA A 165 -2.31 5.03 17.21
C ALA A 165 -2.18 3.57 17.68
N ALA A 166 -3.22 2.74 17.50
CA ALA A 166 -3.17 1.31 17.80
C ALA A 166 -2.12 0.60 16.93
N VAL A 167 -2.11 0.84 15.61
CA VAL A 167 -1.07 0.30 14.71
C VAL A 167 0.32 0.82 15.10
N GLN A 168 0.45 2.11 15.39
CA GLN A 168 1.72 2.70 15.81
C GLN A 168 2.26 2.07 17.10
N ARG A 169 1.40 1.59 18.00
CA ARG A 169 1.81 0.86 19.22
C ARG A 169 1.95 -0.65 19.02
N GLY A 170 1.60 -1.17 17.85
CA GLY A 170 1.59 -2.61 17.57
C GLY A 170 0.45 -3.34 18.30
N ASP A 171 -0.61 -2.64 18.67
CA ASP A 171 -1.76 -3.19 19.40
C ASP A 171 -2.71 -3.94 18.46
N GLU A 172 -2.34 -5.18 18.13
CA GLU A 172 -3.07 -6.06 17.24
C GLU A 172 -4.50 -6.33 17.72
N ALA A 173 -4.70 -6.51 19.03
CA ALA A 173 -6.00 -6.82 19.60
C ALA A 173 -7.01 -5.68 19.37
N THR A 174 -6.60 -4.44 19.62
CA THR A 174 -7.42 -3.24 19.33
C THR A 174 -7.71 -3.12 17.83
N VAL A 175 -6.72 -3.37 16.96
CA VAL A 175 -6.94 -3.34 15.51
C VAL A 175 -7.96 -4.40 15.08
N ARG A 176 -7.84 -5.64 15.58
CA ARG A 176 -8.79 -6.73 15.27
C ARG A 176 -10.21 -6.37 15.69
N ALA A 177 -10.38 -5.86 16.92
CA ALA A 177 -11.68 -5.42 17.42
C ALA A 177 -12.28 -4.32 16.53
N TRP A 178 -11.49 -3.30 16.20
CA TRP A 178 -11.91 -2.20 15.33
C TRP A 178 -12.32 -2.67 13.94
N CYS A 179 -11.57 -3.61 13.35
CA CYS A 179 -11.90 -4.21 12.05
C CYS A 179 -13.18 -5.04 12.11
N ALA A 180 -13.38 -5.82 13.17
CA ALA A 180 -14.58 -6.64 13.36
C ALA A 180 -15.84 -5.76 13.50
N GLU A 181 -15.77 -4.69 14.29
CA GLU A 181 -16.86 -3.72 14.46
C GLU A 181 -17.27 -3.03 13.15
N ARG A 182 -16.35 -2.91 12.19
CA ARG A 182 -16.55 -2.19 10.92
C ARG A 182 -16.64 -3.11 9.71
N ASN A 183 -16.74 -4.42 9.92
CA ASN A 183 -16.70 -5.39 8.82
C ASN A 183 -17.79 -5.12 7.76
N GLU A 184 -19.01 -4.81 8.19
CA GLU A 184 -20.11 -4.47 7.28
C GLU A 184 -19.84 -3.16 6.51
N GLN A 185 -19.34 -2.13 7.20
CA GLN A 185 -18.98 -0.86 6.57
C GLN A 185 -17.87 -1.05 5.54
N ILE A 186 -16.83 -1.82 5.86
CA ILE A 186 -15.73 -2.18 4.94
C ILE A 186 -16.30 -2.87 3.69
N ALA A 187 -17.17 -3.87 3.88
CA ALA A 187 -17.79 -4.60 2.77
C ALA A 187 -18.65 -3.68 1.87
N MET A 188 -19.39 -2.75 2.46
CA MET A 188 -20.17 -1.75 1.71
C MET A 188 -19.27 -0.82 0.90
N LEU A 189 -18.22 -0.28 1.51
CA LEU A 189 -17.25 0.60 0.84
C LEU A 189 -16.55 -0.11 -0.32
N TRP A 190 -16.23 -1.39 -0.13
CA TRP A 190 -15.71 -2.26 -1.18
C TRP A 190 -16.64 -2.39 -2.36
N ALA A 191 -17.90 -2.75 -2.11
CA ALA A 191 -18.90 -2.92 -3.16
C ALA A 191 -19.12 -1.61 -3.93
N GLY A 192 -19.15 -0.47 -3.21
CA GLY A 192 -19.21 0.86 -3.81
C GLY A 192 -18.04 1.13 -4.74
N TYR A 193 -16.80 0.93 -4.25
CA TYR A 193 -15.59 1.16 -5.05
C TYR A 193 -15.57 0.31 -6.33
N VAL A 194 -15.88 -0.99 -6.22
CA VAL A 194 -15.92 -1.91 -7.37
C VAL A 194 -16.93 -1.43 -8.41
N LYS A 195 -18.14 -1.08 -7.98
CA LYS A 195 -19.21 -0.61 -8.87
C LYS A 195 -18.83 0.67 -9.62
N GLU A 196 -18.10 1.58 -8.98
CA GLU A 196 -17.75 2.89 -9.55
C GLU A 196 -16.50 2.86 -10.42
N ASN A 197 -15.54 1.98 -10.13
CA ASN A 197 -14.19 2.07 -10.71
C ASN A 197 -13.77 0.85 -11.54
N LEU A 198 -14.40 -0.32 -11.33
CA LEU A 198 -13.98 -1.60 -11.88
C LEU A 198 -15.06 -2.35 -12.70
N ALA A 199 -16.30 -1.88 -12.68
CA ALA A 199 -17.40 -2.38 -13.53
C ALA A 199 -17.36 -1.75 -14.93
#